data_AF-A0A0K8Q4L5-F1
#
_entry.id   AF-A0A0K8Q4L5-F1
#
_cell.length_a   1.000
_cell.length_b   1.000
_cell.length_c   1.000
_cell.angle_alpha   90.00
_cell.angle_beta   90.00
_cell.angle_gamma   90.00
#
_symmetry.space_group_name_H-M   'P 1'
#
loop_
_entity.id
_entity.type
_entity.pdbx_description
1 polymer ?
#
loop_
_entity_poly.entity_id
_entity_poly.type
_entity_poly.pdbx_seq_one_letter_code
_entity_poly.pdbx_strand_id
1 'polypeptide(L)'
;MDYLSEAALNRDRVAVEVEWLIHLTANSVLPGAGPLTAEQQEKLRAVVTEFDAGSVSELAEIEAVTVHDVKAVEYYIGRRLPAIGIERLTAMVHFGCTSEDINNLSYALGVKGAVEDVWLPAARALVAQISTMAE
;
A
#
# COMPACT_ATOMS: atom_id res chain seq x y z
N MET A 1 11.66 -3.41 -3.85
CA MET A 1 11.78 -3.33 -2.37
C MET A 1 11.34 -4.66 -1.81
N ASP A 2 12.07 -5.18 -0.82
CA ASP A 2 11.73 -6.46 -0.16
C ASP A 2 10.38 -6.41 0.55
N TYR A 3 9.89 -7.54 1.06
CA TYR A 3 8.55 -7.68 1.66
C TYR A 3 8.48 -7.39 3.17
N LEU A 4 9.60 -7.49 3.89
CA LEU A 4 9.62 -7.51 5.37
C LEU A 4 10.56 -6.45 5.95
N SER A 5 10.42 -5.21 5.46
CA SER A 5 11.11 -4.03 5.99
C SER A 5 10.11 -2.93 6.31
N GLU A 6 10.52 -1.92 7.07
CA GLU A 6 9.67 -0.76 7.36
C GLU A 6 9.25 -0.02 6.07
N ALA A 7 10.16 0.13 5.12
CA ALA A 7 9.85 0.70 3.81
C ALA A 7 8.81 -0.14 3.04
N ALA A 8 8.89 -1.48 3.14
CA ALA A 8 7.91 -2.38 2.56
C ALA A 8 6.54 -2.23 3.22
N LEU A 9 6.52 -2.19 4.57
CA LEU A 9 5.30 -2.02 5.34
C LEU A 9 4.62 -0.69 5.01
N ASN A 10 5.38 0.39 4.89
CA ASN A 10 4.85 1.70 4.51
C ASN A 10 4.30 1.71 3.08
N ARG A 11 4.98 1.07 2.11
CA ARG A 11 4.45 0.86 0.76
C ARG A 11 3.14 0.08 0.78
N ASP A 12 3.07 -0.99 1.58
CA ASP A 12 1.88 -1.84 1.66
C ASP A 12 0.72 -1.15 2.39
N ARG A 13 1.01 -0.26 3.36
CA ARG A 13 0.01 0.64 3.97
C ARG A 13 -0.55 1.63 2.95
N VAL A 14 0.32 2.24 2.15
CA VAL A 14 -0.10 3.11 1.03
C VAL A 14 -0.98 2.33 0.05
N ALA A 15 -0.63 1.07 -0.26
CA ALA A 15 -1.41 0.23 -1.15
C ALA A 15 -2.83 -0.04 -0.63
N VAL A 16 -2.95 -0.39 0.65
CA VAL A 16 -4.25 -0.64 1.29
C VAL A 16 -5.12 0.61 1.29
N GLU A 17 -4.58 1.76 1.67
CA GLU A 17 -5.29 3.04 1.67
C GLU A 17 -5.74 3.48 0.27
N VAL A 18 -4.88 3.29 -0.74
CA VAL A 18 -5.21 3.58 -2.14
C VAL A 18 -6.37 2.72 -2.63
N GLU A 19 -6.30 1.41 -2.43
CA GLU A 19 -7.40 0.52 -2.85
C GLU A 19 -8.66 0.75 -2.03
N TRP A 20 -8.54 1.17 -0.76
CA TRP A 20 -9.70 1.54 0.05
C TRP A 20 -10.40 2.78 -0.49
N LEU A 21 -9.66 3.84 -0.86
CA LEU A 21 -10.23 5.03 -1.49
C LEU A 21 -10.92 4.71 -2.82
N ILE A 22 -10.30 3.86 -3.64
CA ILE A 22 -10.89 3.37 -4.90
C ILE A 22 -12.18 2.59 -4.60
N HIS A 23 -12.17 1.73 -3.58
CA HIS A 23 -13.34 0.96 -3.18
C HIS A 23 -14.51 1.86 -2.73
N LEU A 24 -14.24 2.85 -1.87
CA LEU A 24 -15.26 3.78 -1.38
C LEU A 24 -15.90 4.59 -2.51
N THR A 25 -15.09 5.09 -3.44
CA THR A 25 -15.56 5.89 -4.58
C THR A 25 -16.32 5.05 -5.60
N ALA A 26 -15.85 3.84 -5.90
CA ALA A 26 -16.55 2.91 -6.79
C ALA A 26 -17.96 2.56 -6.29
N ASN A 27 -18.14 2.47 -4.97
CA ASN A 27 -19.42 2.19 -4.33
C ASN A 27 -20.22 3.45 -3.96
N SER A 28 -19.72 4.64 -4.28
CA SER A 28 -20.40 5.93 -3.99
C SER A 28 -20.85 6.05 -2.53
N VAL A 29 -20.02 5.60 -1.59
CA VAL A 29 -20.36 5.49 -0.15
C VAL A 29 -20.70 6.85 0.47
N LEU A 30 -20.15 7.95 -0.07
CA LEU A 30 -20.42 9.31 0.37
C LEU A 30 -21.01 10.17 -0.75
N PRO A 31 -21.93 11.11 -0.44
CA PRO A 31 -22.40 12.09 -1.40
C PRO A 31 -21.25 12.90 -2.00
N GLY A 32 -21.18 12.98 -3.33
CA GLY A 32 -20.11 13.69 -4.05
C GLY A 32 -18.83 12.88 -4.28
N ALA A 33 -18.76 11.65 -3.74
CA ALA A 33 -17.66 10.71 -3.97
C ALA A 33 -18.02 9.66 -5.02
N GLY A 34 -18.34 10.11 -6.23
CA GLY A 34 -18.63 9.22 -7.35
C GLY A 34 -17.40 8.45 -7.84
N PRO A 35 -17.59 7.44 -8.73
CA PRO A 35 -16.51 6.61 -9.23
C PRO A 35 -15.39 7.41 -9.89
N LEU A 36 -14.15 7.02 -9.59
CA LEU A 36 -12.95 7.56 -10.24
C LEU A 36 -12.84 7.05 -11.68
N THR A 37 -12.33 7.88 -12.59
CA THR A 37 -11.99 7.43 -13.95
C THR A 37 -10.87 6.39 -13.90
N ALA A 38 -10.74 5.59 -14.97
CA ALA A 38 -9.65 4.62 -15.08
C ALA A 38 -8.27 5.28 -14.94
N GLU A 39 -8.09 6.46 -15.56
CA GLU A 39 -6.86 7.25 -15.45
C GLU A 39 -6.58 7.71 -14.01
N GLN A 40 -7.61 8.12 -13.26
CA GLN A 40 -7.45 8.52 -11.85
C GLN A 40 -7.06 7.33 -10.98
N GLN A 41 -7.66 6.15 -11.21
CA GLN A 41 -7.31 4.92 -10.49
C GLN A 41 -5.88 4.48 -10.81
N GLU A 42 -5.46 4.57 -12.08
CA GLU A 42 -4.10 4.26 -12.50
C GLU A 42 -3.09 5.19 -11.83
N LYS A 43 -3.35 6.51 -11.82
CA LYS A 43 -2.48 7.48 -11.13
C LYS A 43 -2.42 7.24 -9.61
N LEU A 44 -3.52 6.81 -8.98
CA LEU A 44 -3.51 6.44 -7.57
C LEU A 44 -2.66 5.19 -7.33
N ARG A 45 -2.81 4.14 -8.14
CA ARG A 45 -1.98 2.93 -8.04
C ARG A 45 -0.51 3.19 -8.36
N ALA A 46 -0.23 4.16 -9.22
CA ALA A 46 1.13 4.60 -9.52
C ALA A 46 1.88 5.09 -8.27
N VAL A 47 1.17 5.68 -7.29
CA VAL A 47 1.74 6.07 -5.99
C VAL A 47 2.39 4.88 -5.27
N VAL A 48 1.85 3.67 -5.46
CA VAL A 48 2.36 2.42 -4.87
C VAL A 48 3.50 1.86 -5.71
N THR A 49 3.32 1.78 -7.03
CA THR A 49 4.30 1.14 -7.92
C THR A 49 5.58 1.96 -8.12
N GLU A 50 5.47 3.28 -7.97
CA GLU A 50 6.60 4.23 -8.03
C GLU A 50 7.17 4.54 -6.64
N PHE A 51 6.74 3.83 -5.60
CA PHE A 51 7.22 4.03 -4.24
C PHE A 51 8.71 3.67 -4.13
N ASP A 52 9.53 4.66 -3.83
CA ASP A 52 10.99 4.62 -3.90
C ASP A 52 11.66 5.17 -2.63
N ALA A 53 12.99 5.37 -2.67
CA ALA A 53 13.74 5.91 -1.53
C ALA A 53 13.36 7.36 -1.19
N GLY A 54 12.95 8.15 -2.19
CA GLY A 54 12.43 9.50 -1.98
C GLY A 54 11.11 9.47 -1.22
N SER A 55 10.23 8.53 -1.58
CA SER A 55 8.95 8.29 -0.91
C SER A 55 9.13 7.87 0.55
N VAL A 56 10.11 7.00 0.85
CA VAL A 56 10.46 6.61 2.22
C VAL A 56 10.91 7.82 3.05
N SER A 57 11.78 8.64 2.46
CA SER A 57 12.29 9.85 3.14
C SER A 57 11.16 10.85 3.42
N GLU A 58 10.28 11.10 2.45
CA GLU A 58 9.13 11.99 2.64
C GLU A 58 8.20 11.47 3.75
N LEU A 59 7.93 10.17 3.76
CA LEU A 59 7.03 9.58 4.76
C LEU A 59 7.61 9.70 6.17
N ALA A 60 8.92 9.51 6.33
CA ALA A 60 9.62 9.73 7.59
C ALA A 60 9.56 11.20 8.06
N GLU A 61 9.66 12.17 7.14
CA GLU A 61 9.50 13.60 7.46
C GLU A 61 8.09 13.92 7.95
N ILE A 62 7.07 13.33 7.32
CA ILE A 62 5.67 13.49 7.73
C ILE A 62 5.44 12.81 9.10
N GLU A 63 6.01 11.63 9.31
CA GLU A 63 5.91 10.90 10.57
C GLU A 63 6.55 11.67 11.73
N ALA A 64 7.68 12.33 11.51
CA ALA A 64 8.31 13.17 12.53
C ALA A 64 7.40 14.30 13.05
N VAL A 65 6.46 14.76 12.22
CA VAL A 65 5.47 15.79 12.59
C VAL A 65 4.21 15.18 13.20
N THR A 66 3.72 14.08 12.63
CA THR A 66 2.46 13.45 13.05
C THR A 66 2.61 12.54 14.27
N VAL A 67 3.83 12.04 14.53
CA VAL A 67 4.18 11.08 15.58
C VAL A 67 3.33 9.81 15.51
N HIS A 68 2.84 9.47 14.31
CA HIS A 68 2.01 8.30 14.04
C HIS A 68 2.19 7.84 12.59
N ASP A 69 2.62 6.60 12.42
CA ASP A 69 2.91 5.96 11.15
C ASP A 69 1.74 5.94 10.14
N VAL A 70 0.56 5.45 10.53
CA VAL A 70 -0.65 5.44 9.68
C VAL A 70 -1.08 6.86 9.33
N LYS A 71 -1.00 7.79 10.29
CA LYS A 71 -1.33 9.19 9.97
C LYS A 71 -0.37 9.78 8.95
N ALA A 72 0.91 9.42 9.01
CA ALA A 72 1.88 9.85 8.01
C ALA A 72 1.53 9.36 6.60
N VAL A 73 1.05 8.10 6.48
CA VAL A 73 0.53 7.54 5.23
C VAL A 73 -0.66 8.34 4.70
N GLU A 74 -1.60 8.73 5.55
CA GLU A 74 -2.75 9.55 5.15
C GLU A 74 -2.31 10.89 4.51
N TYR A 75 -1.39 11.59 5.17
CA TYR A 75 -0.84 12.85 4.66
C TYR A 75 -0.03 12.64 3.37
N TYR A 76 0.74 11.56 3.29
CA TYR A 76 1.52 11.20 2.11
C TYR A 76 0.62 11.02 0.88
N ILE A 77 -0.50 10.29 1.02
CA ILE A 77 -1.49 10.11 -0.05
C ILE A 77 -2.23 11.43 -0.34
N GLY A 78 -2.67 12.13 0.70
CA GLY A 78 -3.38 13.41 0.57
C GLY A 78 -2.61 14.44 -0.26
N ARG A 79 -1.27 14.51 -0.10
CA ARG A 79 -0.39 15.40 -0.88
C ARG A 79 -0.36 15.09 -2.39
N ARG A 80 -0.74 13.89 -2.81
CA ARG A 80 -0.73 13.45 -4.22
C ARG A 80 -2.06 13.67 -4.92
N LEU A 81 -3.17 13.76 -4.18
CA LEU A 81 -4.52 13.89 -4.74
C LEU A 81 -4.75 15.14 -5.61
N PRO A 82 -4.18 16.33 -5.31
CA PRO A 82 -4.33 17.51 -6.17
C PRO A 82 -3.75 17.32 -7.58
N ALA A 83 -2.59 16.67 -7.70
CA ALA A 83 -1.96 16.39 -9.00
C ALA A 83 -2.80 15.43 -9.88
N ILE A 84 -3.66 14.63 -9.26
CA ILE A 84 -4.58 13.69 -9.92
C ILE A 84 -5.94 14.36 -10.23
N GLY A 85 -6.18 15.57 -9.72
CA GLY A 85 -7.46 16.29 -9.88
C GLY A 85 -8.57 15.76 -8.97
N ILE A 86 -8.22 15.15 -7.84
CA ILE A 86 -9.16 14.54 -6.88
C ILE A 86 -8.98 15.04 -5.45
N GLU A 87 -8.43 16.25 -5.27
CA GLU A 87 -8.22 16.91 -3.97
C GLU A 87 -9.48 16.94 -3.08
N ARG A 88 -10.67 17.02 -3.68
CA ARG A 88 -11.95 16.94 -2.97
C ARG A 88 -12.11 15.67 -2.11
N LEU A 89 -11.32 14.63 -2.39
CA LEU A 89 -11.33 13.34 -1.69
C LEU A 89 -10.29 13.26 -0.56
N THR A 90 -9.54 14.31 -0.26
CA THR A 90 -8.51 14.28 0.81
C THR A 90 -9.07 13.85 2.16
N ALA A 91 -10.27 14.31 2.51
CA ALA A 91 -10.94 13.91 3.74
C ALA A 91 -11.46 12.45 3.73
N MET A 92 -11.41 11.77 2.59
CA MET A 92 -11.82 10.37 2.44
C MET A 92 -10.66 9.38 2.56
N VAL A 93 -9.41 9.85 2.56
CA VAL A 93 -8.27 8.99 2.89
C VAL A 93 -8.46 8.49 4.33
N HIS A 94 -8.31 7.18 4.55
CA HIS A 94 -8.58 6.51 5.84
C HIS A 94 -10.04 6.62 6.35
N PHE A 95 -11.01 6.97 5.50
CA PHE A 95 -12.39 7.14 5.95
C PHE A 95 -13.00 5.83 6.48
N GLY A 96 -13.48 5.88 7.72
CA GLY A 96 -14.15 4.76 8.37
C GLY A 96 -13.23 3.65 8.85
N CYS A 97 -11.90 3.83 8.77
CA CYS A 97 -10.91 2.85 9.22
C CYS A 97 -10.37 3.19 10.61
N THR A 98 -9.89 2.17 11.30
CA THR A 98 -8.86 2.31 12.34
C THR A 98 -7.49 1.96 11.77
N SER A 99 -6.42 2.36 12.45
CA SER A 99 -5.04 2.02 12.08
C SER A 99 -4.85 0.52 11.89
N GLU A 100 -5.55 -0.31 12.68
CA GLU A 100 -5.44 -1.76 12.58
C GLU A 100 -6.08 -2.34 11.33
N ASP A 101 -7.09 -1.70 10.73
CA ASP A 101 -7.65 -2.13 9.43
C ASP A 101 -6.58 -2.06 8.34
N ILE A 102 -5.72 -1.04 8.42
CA ILE A 102 -4.60 -0.85 7.50
C ILE A 102 -3.47 -1.82 7.85
N ASN A 103 -3.03 -1.83 9.11
CA ASN A 103 -1.88 -2.62 9.55
C ASN A 103 -2.05 -4.11 9.29
N ASN A 104 -3.19 -4.70 9.66
CA ASN A 104 -3.38 -6.14 9.50
C ASN A 104 -3.31 -6.57 8.04
N LEU A 105 -3.89 -5.77 7.13
CA LEU A 105 -3.87 -6.05 5.70
C LEU A 105 -2.48 -5.83 5.10
N SER A 106 -1.76 -4.77 5.51
CA SER A 106 -0.39 -4.53 5.06
C SER A 106 0.56 -5.64 5.49
N TYR A 107 0.46 -6.13 6.74
CA TYR A 107 1.21 -7.31 7.18
C TYR A 107 0.82 -8.56 6.39
N ALA A 108 -0.46 -8.78 6.13
CA ALA A 108 -0.92 -9.92 5.33
C ALA A 108 -0.34 -9.89 3.90
N LEU A 109 -0.30 -8.71 3.27
CA LEU A 109 0.30 -8.52 1.94
C LEU A 109 1.82 -8.81 1.97
N GLY A 110 2.56 -8.24 2.92
CA GLY A 110 3.98 -8.47 3.07
C GLY A 110 4.32 -9.94 3.32
N VAL A 111 3.61 -10.60 4.25
CA VAL A 111 3.80 -12.04 4.54
C VAL A 111 3.45 -12.90 3.32
N LYS A 112 2.33 -12.61 2.66
CA LYS A 112 1.92 -13.35 1.45
C LYS A 112 2.98 -13.26 0.37
N GLY A 113 3.46 -12.06 0.05
CA GLY A 113 4.49 -11.87 -0.97
C GLY A 113 5.82 -12.52 -0.60
N ALA A 114 6.26 -12.41 0.66
CA ALA A 114 7.47 -13.09 1.14
C ALA A 114 7.37 -14.62 0.97
N VAL A 115 6.20 -15.20 1.27
CA VAL A 115 5.96 -16.63 1.14
C VAL A 115 5.88 -17.04 -0.33
N GLU A 116 5.03 -16.41 -1.12
CA GLU A 116 4.72 -16.82 -2.49
C GLU A 116 5.90 -16.58 -3.45
N ASP A 117 6.62 -15.46 -3.29
CA ASP A 117 7.61 -15.02 -4.27
C ASP A 117 9.05 -15.35 -3.86
N VAL A 118 9.33 -15.59 -2.58
CA VAL A 118 10.70 -15.84 -2.07
C VAL A 118 10.81 -17.22 -1.42
N TRP A 119 10.07 -17.46 -0.34
CA TRP A 119 10.30 -18.65 0.50
C TRP A 119 9.81 -19.93 -0.17
N LEU A 120 8.62 -19.93 -0.75
CA LEU A 120 8.04 -21.11 -1.39
C LEU A 120 8.85 -21.54 -2.63
N PRO A 121 9.28 -20.63 -3.53
CA PRO A 121 10.17 -21.00 -4.63
C PRO A 121 11.49 -21.60 -4.15
N ALA A 122 12.12 -21.00 -3.13
CA ALA A 122 13.36 -21.51 -2.56
C ALA A 122 13.20 -22.91 -1.93
N ALA A 123 12.12 -23.11 -1.17
CA ALA A 123 11.81 -24.41 -0.57
C ALA A 123 11.56 -25.49 -1.63
N ARG A 124 10.83 -25.16 -2.70
CA ARG A 124 10.59 -26.08 -3.82
C ARG A 124 11.89 -26.42 -4.56
N ALA A 125 12.77 -25.45 -4.76
CA ALA A 125 14.08 -25.68 -5.38
C ALA A 125 14.93 -26.65 -4.54
N LEU A 126 14.95 -26.47 -3.21
CA LEU A 126 15.66 -27.37 -2.30
C LEU A 126 15.09 -28.79 -2.35
N VAL A 127 13.76 -28.95 -2.31
CA VAL A 127 13.10 -30.26 -2.42
C VAL A 127 13.47 -30.95 -3.74
N ALA A 128 13.50 -30.21 -4.85
CA ALA A 128 13.90 -30.75 -6.14
C ALA A 128 15.35 -31.25 -6.12
N GLN A 129 16.29 -30.48 -5.55
CA GLN A 129 17.69 -30.87 -5.43
C GLN A 129 17.87 -32.16 -4.62
N ILE A 130 17.22 -32.24 -3.46
CA ILE A 130 17.29 -33.44 -2.60
C ILE A 130 16.68 -34.65 -3.33
N SER A 131 15.58 -34.46 -4.07
CA SER A 131 14.94 -35.53 -4.82
C SER A 131 15.87 -36.07 -5.92
N THR A 132 16.57 -35.19 -6.64
CA THR A 132 17.58 -35.60 -7.65
C THR A 132 18.76 -36.35 -7.04
N MET A 133 19.18 -36.03 -5.81
CA MET A 133 20.29 -36.73 -5.14
C MET A 133 19.91 -38.12 -4.62
N ALA A 134 18.61 -38.39 -4.47
CA ALA A 134 18.10 -39.66 -3.95
C ALA A 134 17.90 -40.73 -5.04
N GLU A 135 17.90 -40.32 -6.32
CA GLU A 135 17.90 -41.20 -7.50
C GLU A 135 19.31 -41.68 -7.85
#